data_AF-A0A8J6SKP0-F1
#
_entry.id   AF-A0A8J6SKP0-F1
#
_cell.length_a   1.000
_cell.length_b   1.000
_cell.length_c   1.000
_cell.angle_alpha   90.00
_cell.angle_beta   90.00
_cell.angle_gamma   90.00
#
_symmetry.space_group_name_H-M   'P 1'
#
loop_
_entity.id
_entity.type
_entity.pdbx_description
1 polymer ?
#
loop_
_entity_poly.entity_id
_entity_poly.type
_entity_poly.pdbx_seq_one_letter_code
_entity_poly.pdbx_strand_id
1 'polypeptide(L)'
;MTNFSSNSTPSDTQRLEVIQELHKLLATVFQAAGGSIGVEPVIRLMQFSGVCAPLATQPPTVAEILEEVKDAGIKLTPTLTIKINNSPFQKVRDAIAIYTKVYGKGGGKYPESVFCEILENEVRKSKP
;
A
#
# COMPACT_ATOMS: atom_id res chain seq x y z
N MET A 1 5.10 38.90 -2.71
CA MET A 1 5.45 37.68 -1.96
C MET A 1 4.82 37.80 -0.58
N THR A 2 3.64 37.21 -0.38
CA THR A 2 2.92 37.29 0.90
C THR A 2 3.02 35.97 1.63
N ASN A 3 3.59 36.05 2.85
CA ASN A 3 3.71 34.99 3.84
C ASN A 3 2.34 34.41 4.19
N PHE A 4 2.20 33.07 4.09
CA PHE A 4 1.16 32.33 4.78
C PHE A 4 1.74 31.76 6.09
N SER A 5 1.80 32.60 7.12
CA SER A 5 1.78 32.11 8.50
C SER A 5 0.37 32.27 9.04
N SER A 6 -0.36 31.17 9.12
CA SER A 6 -1.64 31.09 9.81
C SER A 6 -1.57 29.95 10.81
N ASN A 7 -0.82 30.15 11.90
CA ASN A 7 -0.99 29.39 13.14
C ASN A 7 -2.12 30.01 13.96
N SER A 8 -3.31 30.13 13.37
CA SER A 8 -4.52 30.47 14.13
C SER A 8 -5.17 29.17 14.58
N THR A 9 -5.02 28.86 15.87
CA THR A 9 -5.77 27.78 16.53
C THR A 9 -7.27 28.01 16.24
N PRO A 10 -7.99 27.03 15.66
CA PRO A 10 -9.40 27.21 15.30
C PRO A 10 -10.22 27.56 16.54
N SER A 11 -11.17 28.48 16.41
CA SER A 11 -12.04 28.86 17.52
C SER A 11 -12.90 27.67 17.95
N ASP A 12 -13.36 27.64 19.20
CA ASP A 12 -14.16 26.52 19.71
C ASP A 12 -15.42 26.27 18.86
N THR A 13 -16.01 27.32 18.29
CA THR A 13 -17.13 27.23 17.36
C THR A 13 -16.75 26.50 16.07
N GLN A 14 -15.60 26.83 15.47
CA GLN A 14 -15.11 26.16 14.26
C GLN A 14 -14.77 24.70 14.52
N ARG A 15 -14.22 24.39 15.70
CA ARG A 15 -13.94 23.00 16.11
C ARG A 15 -15.24 22.21 16.26
N LEU A 16 -16.28 22.82 16.80
CA LEU A 16 -17.59 22.19 16.98
C LEU A 16 -18.27 21.88 15.64
N GLU A 17 -18.21 22.81 14.69
CA GLU A 17 -18.73 22.61 13.32
C GLU A 17 -18.01 21.47 12.60
N VAL A 18 -16.67 21.40 12.70
CA VAL A 18 -15.88 20.30 12.11
C VAL A 18 -16.26 18.95 12.72
N ILE A 19 -16.45 18.89 14.04
CA ILE A 19 -16.88 17.65 14.72
C ILE A 19 -18.29 17.23 14.27
N GLN A 20 -19.21 18.19 14.11
CA GLN A 20 -20.57 17.91 13.64
C GLN A 20 -20.60 17.40 12.20
N GLU A 21 -19.83 18.00 11.29
CA GLU A 21 -19.74 17.55 9.90
C GLU A 21 -19.07 16.17 9.81
N LEU A 22 -18.07 15.88 10.65
CA LEU A 22 -17.46 14.55 10.72
C LEU A 22 -18.48 13.49 11.18
N HIS A 23 -19.32 13.80 12.16
CA HIS A 23 -20.39 12.89 12.59
C HIS A 23 -21.43 12.64 11.50
N LYS A 24 -21.82 13.68 10.73
CA LYS A 24 -22.74 13.51 9.58
C LYS A 24 -22.14 12.64 8.50
N LEU A 25 -20.85 12.83 8.20
CA LEU A 25 -20.13 12.02 7.23
C LEU A 25 -20.09 10.55 7.66
N LEU A 26 -19.69 10.28 8.90
CA LEU A 26 -19.65 8.91 9.44
C LEU A 26 -21.03 8.25 9.40
N ALA A 27 -22.10 8.95 9.82
CA ALA A 27 -23.47 8.44 9.76
C ALA A 27 -23.90 8.08 8.32
N THR A 28 -23.54 8.91 7.35
CA THR A 28 -23.83 8.68 5.93
C THR A 28 -23.09 7.44 5.42
N VAL A 29 -21.82 7.28 5.79
CA VAL A 29 -21.04 6.09 5.41
C VAL A 29 -21.61 4.83 6.08
N PHE A 30 -22.06 4.90 7.34
CA PHE A 30 -22.68 3.75 8.02
C PHE A 30 -23.99 3.34 7.35
N GLN A 31 -24.81 4.30 6.93
CA GLN A 31 -26.04 4.03 6.18
C GLN A 31 -25.76 3.46 4.79
N ALA A 32 -24.76 3.99 4.07
CA ALA A 32 -24.38 3.51 2.75
C ALA A 32 -23.76 2.10 2.78
N ALA A 33 -23.03 1.75 3.85
CA ALA A 33 -22.41 0.44 4.03
C ALA A 33 -23.41 -0.66 4.43
N GLY A 34 -24.65 -0.30 4.80
CA GLY A 34 -25.67 -1.26 5.22
C GLY A 34 -25.35 -1.99 6.54
N GLY A 35 -24.43 -1.46 7.36
CA GLY A 35 -23.95 -2.13 8.57
C GLY A 35 -22.71 -1.47 9.19
N SER A 36 -22.10 -2.13 10.18
CA SER A 36 -20.86 -1.64 10.79
C SER A 36 -19.75 -1.61 9.75
N ILE A 37 -19.25 -0.41 9.47
CA ILE A 37 -18.04 -0.21 8.70
C ILE A 37 -16.89 -0.84 9.51
N GLY A 38 -16.13 -1.74 8.89
CA GLY A 38 -14.96 -2.33 9.52
C GLY A 38 -13.97 -1.26 10.00
N VAL A 39 -13.06 -1.63 10.88
CA VAL A 39 -12.09 -0.71 11.49
C VAL A 39 -11.18 -0.05 10.43
N GLU A 40 -10.92 -0.76 9.32
CA GLU A 40 -10.01 -0.33 8.24
C GLU A 40 -10.47 0.96 7.51
N PRO A 41 -11.72 1.08 6.99
CA PRO A 41 -12.20 2.34 6.44
C PRO A 41 -12.22 3.51 7.43
N VAL A 42 -12.47 3.26 8.73
CA VAL A 42 -12.47 4.29 9.77
C VAL A 42 -11.05 4.82 10.00
N ILE A 43 -10.06 3.92 10.07
CA ILE A 43 -8.64 4.29 10.15
C ILE A 43 -8.25 5.17 8.95
N ARG A 44 -8.67 4.84 7.73
CA ARG A 44 -8.39 5.66 6.54
C ARG A 44 -9.03 7.05 6.62
N LEU A 45 -10.24 7.17 7.17
CA LEU A 45 -10.89 8.46 7.35
C LEU A 45 -10.17 9.32 8.40
N MET A 46 -9.70 8.71 9.50
CA MET A 46 -8.91 9.36 10.53
C MET A 46 -7.55 9.83 10.01
N GLN A 47 -6.93 9.08 9.10
CA GLN A 47 -5.70 9.48 8.41
C GLN A 47 -5.95 10.62 7.41
N PHE A 48 -7.06 10.57 6.65
CA PHE A 48 -7.43 11.63 5.70
C PHE A 48 -7.72 12.96 6.39
N SER A 49 -8.38 12.92 7.55
CA SER A 49 -8.69 14.10 8.36
C SER A 49 -7.50 14.64 9.17
N GLY A 50 -6.32 14.00 9.10
CA GLY A 50 -5.13 14.40 9.83
C GLY A 50 -5.21 14.21 11.35
N VAL A 51 -6.24 13.51 11.85
CA VAL A 51 -6.44 13.23 13.28
C VAL A 51 -5.45 12.17 13.76
N CYS A 52 -5.09 11.24 12.89
CA CYS A 52 -3.95 10.35 13.09
C CYS A 52 -2.91 10.66 12.02
N ALA A 53 -1.63 10.65 12.39
CA ALA A 53 -0.57 10.54 11.38
C ALA A 53 -0.90 9.32 10.50
N PRO A 54 -0.67 9.36 9.18
CA PRO A 54 -0.68 8.14 8.39
C PRO A 54 0.20 7.16 9.17
N LEU A 55 -0.33 5.95 9.46
CA LEU A 55 0.56 4.90 9.94
C LEU A 55 1.65 4.89 8.90
N ALA A 56 2.88 5.23 9.30
CA ALA A 56 4.02 4.97 8.46
C ALA A 56 3.91 3.48 8.20
N THR A 57 3.44 3.10 7.00
CA THR A 57 3.50 1.72 6.54
C THR A 57 4.97 1.41 6.65
N GLN A 58 5.32 0.71 7.72
CA GLN A 58 6.67 0.31 8.01
C GLN A 58 7.18 -0.31 6.71
N PRO A 59 8.38 0.06 6.23
CA PRO A 59 8.89 -0.51 4.99
C PRO A 59 8.77 -2.03 5.11
N PRO A 60 8.13 -2.69 4.12
CA PRO A 60 7.81 -4.11 4.23
C PRO A 60 9.09 -4.87 4.53
N THR A 61 8.99 -5.78 5.49
CA THR A 61 10.09 -6.65 5.84
C THR A 61 10.39 -7.56 4.66
N VAL A 62 11.64 -8.00 4.56
CA VAL A 62 12.04 -9.00 3.56
C VAL A 62 11.18 -10.26 3.66
N ALA A 63 10.78 -10.66 4.86
CA ALA A 63 9.93 -11.82 5.08
C ALA A 63 8.54 -11.66 4.43
N GLU A 64 7.90 -10.50 4.57
CA GLU A 64 6.60 -10.21 3.95
C GLU A 64 6.68 -10.28 2.43
N ILE A 65 7.75 -9.76 1.83
CA ILE A 65 7.94 -9.77 0.38
C ILE A 65 8.16 -11.19 -0.13
N LEU A 66 8.93 -12.01 0.60
CA LEU A 66 9.13 -13.41 0.24
C LEU A 66 7.81 -14.20 0.33
N GLU A 67 6.96 -13.91 1.31
CA GLU A 67 5.61 -14.49 1.38
C GLU A 67 4.73 -14.03 0.21
N GLU A 68 4.75 -12.75 -0.17
CA GLU A 68 4.01 -12.26 -1.36
C GLU A 68 4.42 -13.00 -2.66
N VAL A 69 5.71 -13.30 -2.82
CA VAL A 69 6.21 -14.09 -3.96
C VAL A 69 5.72 -15.54 -3.91
N LYS A 70 5.72 -16.17 -2.73
CA LYS A 70 5.13 -17.51 -2.55
C LYS A 70 3.64 -17.51 -2.83
N ASP A 71 2.93 -16.47 -2.39
CA ASP A 71 1.49 -16.30 -2.61
C ASP A 71 1.16 -16.08 -4.09
N ALA A 72 2.08 -15.57 -4.89
CA ALA A 72 1.98 -15.57 -6.34
C ALA A 72 2.20 -16.96 -6.99
N GLY A 73 2.43 -18.00 -6.17
CA GLY A 73 2.67 -19.37 -6.61
C GLY A 73 4.08 -19.61 -7.14
N ILE A 74 5.02 -18.72 -6.83
CA ILE A 74 6.40 -18.82 -7.29
C ILE A 74 7.22 -19.51 -6.20
N LYS A 75 7.91 -20.59 -6.59
CA LYS A 75 8.80 -21.30 -5.67
C LYS A 75 10.06 -20.47 -5.42
N LEU A 76 10.33 -20.15 -4.16
CA LEU A 76 11.57 -19.49 -3.76
C LEU A 76 12.75 -20.46 -3.82
N THR A 77 13.64 -20.25 -4.78
CA THR A 77 14.97 -20.88 -4.82
C THR A 77 15.97 -20.00 -4.07
N PRO A 78 17.10 -20.55 -3.56
CA PRO A 78 18.12 -19.75 -2.88
C PRO A 78 18.59 -18.54 -3.70
N THR A 79 18.80 -18.73 -5.00
CA THR A 79 19.20 -17.67 -5.94
C THR A 79 18.14 -16.59 -6.06
N LEU A 80 16.86 -16.97 -6.17
CA LEU A 80 15.75 -16.02 -6.27
C LEU A 80 15.59 -15.23 -4.96
N THR A 81 15.73 -15.88 -3.81
CA THR A 81 15.68 -15.19 -2.50
C THR A 81 16.77 -14.13 -2.39
N ILE A 82 18.02 -14.45 -2.77
CA ILE A 82 19.12 -13.47 -2.76
C ILE A 82 18.79 -12.29 -3.69
N LYS A 83 18.25 -12.58 -4.88
CA LYS A 83 17.90 -11.53 -5.85
C LYS A 83 16.78 -10.62 -5.34
N ILE A 84 15.75 -11.17 -4.71
CA ILE A 84 14.67 -10.40 -4.07
C ILE A 84 15.23 -9.50 -2.97
N ASN A 85 16.09 -10.03 -2.10
CA ASN A 85 16.69 -9.28 -1.00
C ASN A 85 17.54 -8.09 -1.47
N ASN A 86 18.16 -8.22 -2.64
CA ASN A 86 19.01 -7.18 -3.24
C ASN A 86 18.25 -6.24 -4.18
N SER A 87 16.94 -6.44 -4.38
CA SER A 87 16.12 -5.63 -5.29
C SER A 87 15.28 -4.60 -4.52
N PRO A 88 15.02 -3.42 -5.10
CA PRO A 88 14.07 -2.47 -4.51
C PRO A 88 12.69 -3.10 -4.36
N PHE A 89 12.06 -2.95 -3.19
CA PHE A 89 10.78 -3.59 -2.88
C PHE A 89 9.67 -3.28 -3.90
N GLN A 90 9.60 -2.03 -4.37
CA GLN A 90 8.64 -1.64 -5.39
C GLN A 90 8.80 -2.47 -6.68
N LYS A 91 10.04 -2.77 -7.07
CA LYS A 91 10.32 -3.56 -8.28
C LYS A 91 9.95 -5.02 -8.14
N VAL A 92 10.07 -5.56 -6.93
CA VAL A 92 9.58 -6.91 -6.63
C VAL A 92 8.06 -6.95 -6.76
N ARG A 93 7.34 -5.96 -6.21
CA ARG A 93 5.87 -5.88 -6.36
C ARG A 93 5.41 -5.65 -7.79
N ASP A 94 6.09 -4.77 -8.53
CA ASP A 94 5.82 -4.56 -9.96
C ASP A 94 6.00 -5.87 -10.74
N ALA A 95 7.06 -6.62 -10.45
CA ALA A 95 7.30 -7.92 -11.06
C ALA A 95 6.23 -8.96 -10.68
N ILE A 96 5.76 -8.98 -9.42
CA ILE A 96 4.66 -9.86 -8.98
C ILE A 96 3.37 -9.51 -9.74
N ALA A 97 3.05 -8.23 -9.86
CA ALA A 97 1.86 -7.76 -10.58
C ALA A 97 1.92 -8.12 -12.07
N ILE A 98 3.08 -7.96 -12.71
CA ILE A 98 3.28 -8.35 -14.12
C ILE A 98 3.13 -9.87 -14.27
N TYR A 99 3.83 -10.64 -13.43
CA TYR A 99 3.80 -12.10 -13.48
C TYR A 99 2.37 -12.64 -13.31
N THR A 100 1.67 -12.20 -12.26
CA THR A 100 0.30 -12.65 -11.96
C THR A 100 -0.69 -12.24 -13.04
N LYS A 101 -0.52 -11.06 -13.65
CA LYS A 101 -1.36 -10.60 -14.77
C LYS A 101 -1.17 -11.43 -16.04
N VAL A 102 0.08 -11.81 -16.36
CA VAL A 102 0.40 -12.48 -17.64
C VAL A 102 0.22 -14.00 -17.54
N TYR A 103 0.65 -14.60 -16.42
CA TYR A 103 0.72 -16.06 -16.27
C TYR A 103 -0.32 -16.61 -15.29
N GLY A 104 -0.88 -15.77 -14.41
CA GLY A 104 -1.71 -16.23 -13.29
C GLY A 104 -0.87 -16.79 -12.13
N LYS A 105 -1.53 -17.03 -10.99
CA LYS A 105 -0.89 -17.57 -9.78
C LYS A 105 -0.29 -18.96 -10.07
N GLY A 106 1.02 -19.10 -9.90
CA GLY A 106 1.76 -20.34 -10.17
C GLY A 106 1.78 -20.77 -11.65
N GLY A 107 1.38 -19.89 -12.57
CA GLY A 107 1.26 -20.23 -13.98
C GLY A 107 2.56 -20.15 -14.77
N GLY A 108 2.59 -20.84 -15.90
CA GLY A 108 3.76 -20.90 -16.78
C GLY A 108 4.69 -22.07 -16.50
N LYS A 109 5.59 -22.33 -17.44
CA LYS A 109 6.64 -23.35 -17.30
C LYS A 109 7.85 -22.69 -16.63
N TYR A 110 8.29 -23.22 -15.49
CA TYR A 110 9.40 -22.67 -14.66
C TYR A 110 9.09 -21.27 -14.09
N PRO A 111 8.08 -21.16 -13.21
CA PRO A 111 7.59 -19.88 -12.68
C PRO A 111 8.69 -19.04 -12.01
N GLU A 112 9.65 -19.67 -11.32
CA GLU A 112 10.80 -19.01 -10.71
C GLU A 112 11.74 -18.35 -11.71
N SER A 113 11.93 -18.97 -12.88
CA SER A 113 12.83 -18.46 -13.92
C SER A 113 12.19 -17.28 -14.65
N VAL A 114 10.91 -17.42 -14.99
CA VAL A 114 10.12 -16.35 -15.61
C VAL A 114 10.04 -15.14 -14.67
N PHE A 115 9.77 -15.36 -13.39
CA PHE A 115 9.73 -14.27 -12.42
C PHE A 115 11.09 -13.57 -12.27
N CYS A 116 12.19 -14.34 -12.19
CA CYS A 116 13.55 -13.79 -12.17
C CYS A 116 13.80 -12.84 -13.36
N GLU A 117 13.40 -13.24 -14.57
CA GLU A 117 13.59 -12.43 -15.77
C GLU A 117 12.76 -11.14 -15.75
N ILE A 118 11.51 -11.22 -15.32
CA ILE A 118 10.64 -10.04 -15.14
C ILE A 118 11.27 -9.08 -14.14
N LEU A 119 11.71 -9.58 -12.98
CA LEU A 119 12.35 -8.78 -11.95
C LEU A 119 13.62 -8.09 -12.48
N GLU A 120 14.46 -8.80 -13.23
CA GLU A 120 15.65 -8.22 -13.86
C GLU A 120 15.32 -7.11 -14.84
N ASN A 121 14.26 -7.27 -15.63
CA ASN A 121 13.80 -6.24 -16.55
C ASN A 121 13.32 -4.99 -15.79
N GLU A 122 12.57 -5.15 -14.70
CA GLU A 122 12.08 -4.04 -13.88
C GLU A 122 13.21 -3.28 -13.17
N VAL A 123 14.23 -4.00 -12.69
CA VAL A 123 15.44 -3.39 -12.11
C VAL A 123 16.24 -2.64 -13.19
N ARG A 124 16.41 -3.21 -14.38
CA ARG A 124 17.15 -2.57 -15.50
C ARG A 124 16.49 -1.29 -16.01
N LYS A 125 15.16 -1.23 -16.09
CA LYS A 125 14.41 -0.02 -16.48
C LYS A 125 14.70 1.20 -15.60
N SER A 126 15.29 0.99 -14.43
CA SER A 126 15.57 2.04 -13.44
C SER A 126 17.02 2.51 -13.45
N LYS A 127 17.86 1.94 -14.33
CA LYS A 127 19.24 2.35 -14.51
C LYS A 127 19.28 3.42 -15.61
N PRO A 128 19.81 4.62 -15.34
CA PRO A 128 19.90 5.71 -16.32
C PRO A 128 20.83 5.36 -17.48
#